data_AF-A0A849T4H8-F1
#
_entry.id   AF-A0A849T4H8-F1
#
_cell.length_a   1.000
_cell.length_b   1.000
_cell.length_c   1.000
_cell.angle_alpha   90.00
_cell.angle_beta   90.00
_cell.angle_gamma   90.00
#
_symmetry.space_group_name_H-M   'P 1'
#
loop_
_entity.id
_entity.type
_entity.pdbx_description
1 polymer ?
#
loop_
_entity_poly.entity_id
_entity_poly.type
_entity_poly.pdbx_seq_one_letter_code
_entity_poly.pdbx_strand_id
1 'polypeptide(L)'
;MEEAAELSNYLPLSYKSPKEQEYIAFLWESFETNYIHGKFQFAFLAYHMLTMSFVYFNIWQIKQTRPDDFENAMIGFNKDVEKELLAATSPFTFWRINESSVMRFFKLIGCDNSKIGSYAALVKERNDTAHTNGNIFFSTQTALDNKITEVLRIVAEIQNHSATIIEHCFREFLLHNHDPETREYADAADQIREVLIHANYLSQKDVEICLKFDINTFANEAEFPNIKLLFDAFVDLYSVDET
;
A
#
# COMPACT_ATOMS: atom_id res chain seq x y z
N MET A 1 -10.50 0.91 18.62
CA MET A 1 -10.89 -0.14 17.66
C MET A 1 -11.41 0.43 16.34
N GLU A 2 -12.45 1.28 16.35
CA GLU A 2 -12.98 1.91 15.12
C GLU A 2 -11.91 2.67 14.32
N GLU A 3 -11.10 3.49 15.01
CA GLU A 3 -9.97 4.19 14.39
C GLU A 3 -8.93 3.22 13.79
N ALA A 4 -8.71 2.06 14.42
CA ALA A 4 -7.73 1.09 13.93
C ALA A 4 -8.14 0.51 12.56
N ALA A 5 -9.45 0.35 12.32
CA ALA A 5 -10.00 -0.17 11.07
C ALA A 5 -9.72 0.74 9.87
N GLU A 6 -9.38 2.01 10.10
CA GLU A 6 -8.99 2.95 9.04
C GLU A 6 -7.79 2.44 8.23
N LEU A 7 -6.90 1.65 8.84
CA LEU A 7 -5.76 1.04 8.12
C LEU A 7 -6.22 0.16 6.95
N SER A 8 -7.41 -0.46 7.03
CA SER A 8 -7.96 -1.27 5.95
C SER A 8 -8.16 -0.47 4.66
N ASN A 9 -8.43 0.84 4.75
CA ASN A 9 -8.58 1.71 3.59
C ASN A 9 -7.26 1.94 2.83
N TYR A 10 -6.12 1.62 3.46
CA TYR A 10 -4.78 1.71 2.86
C TYR A 10 -4.25 0.34 2.42
N LEU A 11 -4.93 -0.75 2.75
CA LEU A 11 -4.57 -2.08 2.28
C LEU A 11 -5.26 -2.39 0.94
N PRO A 12 -4.72 -3.31 0.13
CA PRO A 12 -5.29 -3.62 -1.18
C PRO A 12 -6.75 -4.07 -1.12
N LEU A 13 -7.56 -3.59 -2.07
CA LEU A 13 -8.95 -4.04 -2.25
C LEU A 13 -9.00 -5.49 -2.74
N SER A 14 -7.97 -5.94 -3.45
CA SER A 14 -7.85 -7.29 -3.99
C SER A 14 -6.41 -7.80 -3.89
N TYR A 15 -6.25 -9.07 -3.52
CA TYR A 15 -4.95 -9.73 -3.32
C TYR A 15 -4.72 -10.78 -4.40
N LYS A 16 -3.49 -10.88 -4.92
CA LYS A 16 -3.14 -11.79 -6.02
C LYS A 16 -3.18 -13.27 -5.65
N SER A 17 -3.08 -13.58 -4.37
CA SER A 17 -3.22 -14.97 -3.92
C SER A 17 -4.11 -15.09 -2.69
N PRO A 18 -4.86 -16.20 -2.55
CA PRO A 18 -5.63 -16.50 -1.34
C PRO A 18 -4.77 -16.45 -0.07
N LYS A 19 -3.49 -16.85 -0.17
CA LYS A 19 -2.56 -16.84 0.96
C LYS A 19 -2.26 -15.43 1.47
N GLU A 20 -2.18 -14.44 0.58
CA GLU A 20 -1.97 -13.04 0.97
C GLU A 20 -3.20 -12.52 1.73
N GLN A 21 -4.41 -12.81 1.22
CA GLN A 21 -5.66 -12.46 1.89
C GLN A 21 -5.82 -13.15 3.25
N GLU A 22 -5.55 -14.46 3.32
CA GLU A 22 -5.55 -15.24 4.56
C GLU A 22 -4.56 -14.68 5.58
N TYR A 23 -3.37 -14.26 5.14
CA TYR A 23 -2.37 -13.65 6.02
C TYR A 23 -2.87 -12.31 6.60
N ILE A 24 -3.42 -11.41 5.78
CA ILE A 24 -3.99 -10.15 6.27
C ILE A 24 -5.17 -10.39 7.21
N ALA A 25 -6.07 -11.32 6.87
CA ALA A 25 -7.21 -11.68 7.73
C ALA A 25 -6.73 -12.23 9.08
N PHE A 26 -5.72 -13.11 9.08
CA PHE A 26 -5.11 -13.65 10.29
C PHE A 26 -4.52 -12.55 11.18
N LEU A 27 -3.86 -11.55 10.59
CA LEU A 27 -3.31 -10.43 11.34
C LEU A 27 -4.40 -9.56 11.97
N TRP A 28 -5.50 -9.30 11.25
CA TRP A 28 -6.66 -8.59 11.80
C TRP A 28 -7.33 -9.36 12.94
N GLU A 29 -7.58 -10.66 12.76
CA GLU A 29 -8.14 -11.52 13.81
C GLU A 29 -7.26 -11.52 15.06
N SER A 30 -5.93 -11.60 14.87
CA SER A 30 -4.96 -11.52 15.97
C SER A 30 -4.99 -10.17 16.67
N PHE A 31 -5.06 -9.06 15.93
CA PHE A 31 -5.22 -7.73 16.50
C PHE A 31 -6.51 -7.62 17.33
N GLU A 32 -7.66 -7.93 16.73
CA GLU A 32 -8.98 -7.81 17.34
C GLU A 32 -9.10 -8.67 18.60
N THR A 33 -8.72 -9.94 18.50
CA THR A 33 -8.78 -10.87 19.62
C THR A 33 -7.93 -10.39 20.79
N ASN A 34 -6.69 -9.94 20.52
CA ASN A 34 -5.83 -9.44 21.59
C ASN A 34 -6.33 -8.11 22.17
N TYR A 35 -6.88 -7.22 21.33
CA TYR A 35 -7.45 -5.95 21.78
C TYR A 35 -8.65 -6.18 22.72
N ILE A 36 -9.61 -7.02 22.31
CA ILE A 36 -10.84 -7.33 23.09
C ILE A 36 -10.50 -7.93 24.45
N HIS A 37 -9.48 -8.80 24.51
CA HIS A 37 -9.07 -9.46 25.75
C HIS A 37 -8.07 -8.66 26.59
N GLY A 38 -7.84 -7.38 26.27
CA GLY A 38 -6.93 -6.50 27.03
C GLY A 38 -5.44 -6.83 26.88
N LYS A 39 -5.07 -7.65 25.89
CA LYS A 39 -3.69 -8.04 25.57
C LYS A 39 -3.06 -7.02 24.61
N PHE A 40 -3.09 -5.75 24.98
CA PHE A 40 -2.77 -4.63 24.08
C PHE A 40 -1.35 -4.67 23.49
N GLN A 41 -0.38 -5.16 24.25
CA GLN A 41 0.98 -5.39 23.75
C GLN A 41 1.02 -6.33 22.54
N PHE A 42 0.27 -7.43 22.58
CA PHE A 42 0.19 -8.38 21.47
C PHE A 42 -0.69 -7.86 20.33
N ALA A 43 -1.72 -7.08 20.65
CA ALA A 43 -2.50 -6.36 19.64
C ALA A 43 -1.59 -5.41 18.84
N PHE A 44 -0.72 -4.64 19.50
CA PHE A 44 0.25 -3.78 18.82
C PHE A 44 1.17 -4.55 17.87
N LEU A 45 1.66 -5.73 18.25
CA LEU A 45 2.51 -6.55 17.37
C LEU A 45 1.78 -6.97 16.09
N ALA A 46 0.51 -7.37 16.21
CA ALA A 46 -0.32 -7.70 15.05
C ALA A 46 -0.58 -6.47 14.17
N TYR A 47 -0.89 -5.32 14.79
CA TYR A 47 -1.11 -4.06 14.09
C TYR A 47 0.13 -3.55 13.37
N HIS A 48 1.32 -3.73 13.96
CA HIS A 48 2.59 -3.42 13.30
C HIS A 48 2.81 -4.29 12.06
N MET A 49 2.48 -5.58 12.11
CA MET A 49 2.59 -6.46 10.93
C MET A 49 1.62 -6.05 9.80
N LEU A 50 0.41 -5.58 10.14
CA LEU A 50 -0.50 -4.96 9.15
C LEU A 50 0.11 -3.70 8.54
N THR A 51 0.71 -2.86 9.37
CA THR A 51 1.40 -1.63 8.93
C THR A 51 2.57 -1.93 8.01
N MET A 52 3.37 -2.96 8.33
CA MET A 52 4.46 -3.40 7.44
C MET A 52 3.95 -3.99 6.13
N SER A 53 2.78 -4.63 6.14
CA SER A 53 2.13 -5.10 4.90
C SER A 53 1.77 -3.91 4.00
N PHE A 54 1.18 -2.85 4.55
CA PHE A 54 0.95 -1.58 3.84
C PHE A 54 2.24 -1.01 3.23
N VAL A 55 3.33 -0.97 4.00
CA VAL A 55 4.64 -0.52 3.53
C VAL A 55 5.13 -1.35 2.34
N TYR A 56 4.99 -2.68 2.40
CA TYR A 56 5.40 -3.56 1.32
C TYR A 56 4.56 -3.38 0.05
N PHE A 57 3.25 -3.19 0.17
CA PHE A 57 2.40 -2.89 -0.99
C PHE A 57 2.77 -1.55 -1.63
N ASN A 58 3.06 -0.51 -0.85
CA ASN A 58 3.50 0.77 -1.39
C ASN A 58 4.85 0.66 -2.13
N ILE A 59 5.82 -0.08 -1.56
CA ILE A 59 7.11 -0.31 -2.22
C ILE A 59 6.93 -1.14 -3.49
N TRP A 60 6.00 -2.09 -3.48
CA TRP A 60 5.63 -2.86 -4.67
C TRP A 60 5.06 -1.98 -5.78
N GLN A 61 4.17 -1.05 -5.45
CA GLN A 61 3.62 -0.08 -6.40
C GLN A 61 4.73 0.80 -7.00
N ILE A 62 5.70 1.24 -6.20
CA ILE A 62 6.90 1.94 -6.70
C ILE A 62 7.67 1.05 -7.69
N LYS A 63 7.95 -0.22 -7.33
CA LYS A 63 8.65 -1.18 -8.19
C LYS A 63 7.96 -1.38 -9.53
N GLN A 64 6.63 -1.49 -9.54
CA GLN A 64 5.86 -1.69 -10.77
C GLN A 64 5.82 -0.43 -11.64
N THR A 65 5.67 0.72 -11.01
CA THR A 65 5.43 2.00 -11.71
C THR A 65 6.71 2.65 -12.21
N ARG A 66 7.82 2.49 -11.48
CA ARG A 66 9.14 3.06 -11.83
C ARG A 66 10.24 1.99 -11.69
N PRO A 67 10.26 0.98 -12.56
CA PRO A 67 11.20 -0.14 -12.46
C PRO A 67 12.67 0.29 -12.51
N ASP A 68 13.01 1.25 -13.38
CA ASP A 68 14.39 1.74 -13.54
C ASP A 68 14.88 2.47 -12.28
N ASP A 69 14.04 3.31 -11.68
CA ASP A 69 14.35 4.00 -10.42
C ASP A 69 14.49 3.01 -9.27
N PHE A 70 13.63 1.98 -9.25
CA PHE A 70 13.70 0.91 -8.27
C PHE A 70 14.99 0.09 -8.42
N GLU A 71 15.39 -0.25 -9.65
CA GLU A 71 16.66 -0.93 -9.93
C GLU A 71 17.85 -0.08 -9.49
N ASN A 72 17.85 1.23 -9.81
CA ASN A 72 18.88 2.15 -9.33
C ASN A 72 18.92 2.25 -7.80
N ALA A 73 17.78 2.14 -7.12
CA ALA A 73 17.74 2.11 -5.65
C ALA A 73 18.34 0.83 -5.04
N MET A 74 18.54 -0.23 -5.83
CA MET A 74 19.25 -1.44 -5.40
C MET A 74 20.77 -1.23 -5.28
N ILE A 75 21.33 -0.15 -5.84
CA ILE A 75 22.77 0.08 -5.81
C ILE A 75 23.28 0.09 -4.36
N GLY A 76 24.17 -0.84 -4.05
CA GLY A 76 24.76 -1.01 -2.72
C GLY A 76 24.08 -2.06 -1.83
N PHE A 77 22.97 -2.68 -2.28
CA PHE A 77 22.49 -3.92 -1.69
C PHE A 77 23.42 -5.09 -2.03
N ASN A 78 23.33 -6.16 -1.25
CA ASN A 78 24.02 -7.40 -1.57
C ASN A 78 23.43 -7.99 -2.88
N LYS A 79 24.28 -8.50 -3.78
CA LYS A 79 23.88 -9.04 -5.09
C LYS A 79 22.78 -10.10 -5.03
N ASP A 80 22.77 -10.96 -4.01
CA ASP A 80 21.75 -11.99 -3.86
C ASP A 80 20.39 -11.37 -3.47
N VAL A 81 20.42 -10.37 -2.59
CA VAL A 81 19.22 -9.61 -2.17
C VAL A 81 18.69 -8.80 -3.35
N GLU A 82 19.54 -8.08 -4.07
CA GLU A 82 19.19 -7.36 -5.29
C GLU A 82 18.48 -8.27 -6.29
N LYS A 83 19.09 -9.42 -6.62
CA LYS A 83 18.51 -10.39 -7.54
C LYS A 83 17.15 -10.92 -7.07
N GLU A 84 17.01 -11.25 -5.78
CA GLU A 84 15.76 -11.76 -5.20
C GLU A 84 14.65 -10.71 -5.25
N LEU A 85 14.97 -9.44 -4.94
CA LEU A 85 13.99 -8.35 -4.94
C LEU A 85 13.55 -7.96 -6.35
N LEU A 86 14.48 -7.89 -7.31
CA LEU A 86 14.14 -7.59 -8.71
C LEU A 86 13.24 -8.69 -9.30
N ALA A 87 13.55 -9.95 -9.01
CA ALA A 87 12.77 -11.11 -9.44
C ALA A 87 11.51 -11.39 -8.58
N ALA A 88 11.24 -10.56 -7.56
CA ALA A 88 10.11 -10.79 -6.67
C ALA A 88 8.78 -10.74 -7.41
N THR A 89 7.91 -11.71 -7.11
CA THR A 89 6.55 -11.85 -7.64
C THR A 89 5.47 -11.51 -6.61
N SER A 90 5.85 -11.24 -5.36
CA SER A 90 4.95 -10.82 -4.28
C SER A 90 5.57 -9.68 -3.46
N PRO A 91 4.77 -8.71 -2.99
CA PRO A 91 5.21 -7.65 -2.07
C PRO A 91 5.88 -8.21 -0.80
N PHE A 92 5.45 -9.38 -0.34
CA PHE A 92 5.98 -9.92 0.91
C PHE A 92 7.47 -10.27 0.82
N THR A 93 8.06 -10.49 -0.35
CA THR A 93 9.52 -10.73 -0.49
C THR A 93 10.38 -9.63 0.14
N PHE A 94 9.86 -8.42 0.33
CA PHE A 94 10.57 -7.33 1.00
C PHE A 94 10.93 -7.62 2.48
N TRP A 95 10.33 -8.63 3.12
CA TRP A 95 10.71 -9.09 4.47
C TRP A 95 12.18 -9.51 4.57
N ARG A 96 12.81 -9.87 3.45
CA ARG A 96 14.25 -10.22 3.37
C ARG A 96 15.16 -9.07 3.77
N ILE A 97 14.70 -7.83 3.62
CA ILE A 97 15.41 -6.64 4.04
C ILE A 97 14.99 -6.33 5.48
N ASN A 98 15.94 -5.90 6.30
CA ASN A 98 15.61 -5.35 7.61
C ASN A 98 14.56 -4.22 7.47
N GLU A 99 13.50 -4.26 8.28
CA GLU A 99 12.37 -3.32 8.14
C GLU A 99 12.80 -1.85 8.21
N SER A 100 13.80 -1.47 9.01
CA SER A 100 14.28 -0.09 9.03
C SER A 100 14.97 0.31 7.71
N SER A 101 15.66 -0.64 7.08
CA SER A 101 16.30 -0.44 5.77
C SER A 101 15.28 -0.41 4.63
N VAL A 102 14.18 -1.16 4.74
CA VAL A 102 13.12 -1.20 3.71
C VAL A 102 12.47 0.17 3.51
N MET A 103 12.34 0.96 4.59
CA MET A 103 11.77 2.31 4.52
C MET A 103 12.54 3.24 3.58
N ARG A 104 13.83 2.96 3.31
CA ARG A 104 14.66 3.79 2.42
C ARG A 104 14.12 3.86 0.99
N PHE A 105 13.29 2.90 0.56
CA PHE A 105 12.62 2.96 -0.74
C PHE A 105 11.71 4.16 -0.88
N PHE A 106 11.17 4.70 0.22
CA PHE A 106 10.33 5.88 0.16
C PHE A 106 11.09 7.17 -0.25
N LYS A 107 12.41 7.12 -0.36
CA LYS A 107 13.16 8.18 -1.06
C LYS A 107 12.74 8.34 -2.52
N LEU A 108 12.28 7.27 -3.16
CA LEU A 108 11.78 7.29 -4.54
C LEU A 108 10.48 8.08 -4.69
N ILE A 109 9.77 8.32 -3.59
CA ILE A 109 8.56 9.15 -3.52
C ILE A 109 8.78 10.46 -2.74
N GLY A 110 10.05 10.87 -2.58
CA GLY A 110 10.41 12.16 -2.01
C GLY A 110 10.43 12.22 -0.47
N CYS A 111 10.40 11.09 0.22
CA CYS A 111 10.60 11.08 1.68
C CYS A 111 12.08 11.33 2.02
N ASP A 112 12.35 12.42 2.74
CA ASP A 112 13.68 12.78 3.23
C ASP A 112 14.17 11.87 4.38
N ASN A 113 15.45 12.00 4.76
CA ASN A 113 16.04 11.20 5.83
C ASN A 113 15.34 11.38 7.19
N SER A 114 14.73 12.53 7.46
CA SER A 114 13.99 12.77 8.70
C SER A 114 12.73 11.91 8.73
N LYS A 115 11.96 11.92 7.63
CA LYS A 115 10.77 11.05 7.47
C LYS A 115 11.13 9.57 7.56
N ILE A 116 12.18 9.15 6.85
CA ILE A 116 12.66 7.76 6.92
C ILE A 116 13.04 7.38 8.37
N GLY A 117 13.68 8.28 9.11
CA GLY A 117 14.00 8.09 10.52
C GLY A 117 12.76 7.92 11.39
N SER A 118 11.72 8.74 11.17
CA SER A 118 10.43 8.63 11.86
C SER A 118 9.73 7.31 11.56
N TYR A 119 9.74 6.84 10.30
CA TYR A 119 9.11 5.57 9.94
C TYR A 119 9.86 4.37 10.52
N ALA A 120 11.20 4.42 10.51
CA ALA A 120 12.03 3.39 11.13
C ALA A 120 11.86 3.33 12.67
N ALA A 121 11.39 4.41 13.31
CA ALA A 121 11.09 4.40 14.74
C ALA A 121 9.98 3.40 15.09
N LEU A 122 9.00 3.19 14.21
CA LEU A 122 7.95 2.18 14.41
C LEU A 122 8.53 0.77 14.55
N VAL A 123 9.52 0.44 13.72
CA VAL A 123 10.24 -0.85 13.78
C VAL A 123 10.97 -1.01 15.10
N LYS A 124 11.64 0.06 15.56
CA LYS A 124 12.36 0.06 16.83
C LYS A 124 11.40 -0.16 18.00
N GLU A 125 10.29 0.55 18.03
CA GLU A 125 9.28 0.40 19.08
C GLU A 125 8.67 -1.00 19.10
N ARG A 126 8.40 -1.58 17.92
CA ARG A 126 7.97 -2.97 17.83
C ARG A 126 9.01 -3.91 18.41
N ASN A 127 10.29 -3.74 18.07
CA ASN A 127 11.36 -4.59 18.60
C ASN A 127 11.42 -4.49 20.12
N ASP A 128 11.41 -3.27 20.68
CA ASP A 128 11.41 -3.03 22.13
C ASP A 128 10.22 -3.71 22.82
N THR A 129 9.05 -3.71 22.16
CA THR A 129 7.81 -4.33 22.65
C THR A 129 7.81 -5.86 22.56
N ALA A 130 8.45 -6.43 21.53
CA ALA A 130 8.52 -7.88 21.30
C ALA A 130 9.61 -8.57 22.13
N HIS A 131 10.63 -7.82 22.58
CA HIS A 131 11.71 -8.38 23.37
C HIS A 131 11.24 -8.81 24.78
N THR A 132 11.75 -9.95 25.23
CA THR A 132 11.56 -10.46 26.60
C THR A 132 12.41 -9.66 27.59
N ASN A 133 12.12 -8.38 27.75
CA ASN A 133 12.83 -7.45 28.63
C ASN A 133 12.10 -7.21 29.97
N GLY A 134 10.96 -7.86 30.19
CA GLY A 134 10.16 -7.75 31.41
C GLY A 134 9.23 -6.53 31.47
N ASN A 135 9.20 -5.70 30.42
CA ASN A 135 8.36 -4.51 30.36
C ASN A 135 7.06 -4.76 29.58
N ILE A 136 5.97 -4.16 30.05
CA ILE A 136 4.70 -4.06 29.32
C ILE A 136 4.51 -2.59 28.95
N PHE A 137 4.73 -2.26 27.67
CA PHE A 137 4.65 -0.88 27.18
C PHE A 137 3.21 -0.46 26.92
N PHE A 138 2.39 -1.40 26.45
CA PHE A 138 0.96 -1.19 26.20
C PHE A 138 0.15 -1.95 27.24
N SER A 139 0.02 -1.37 28.44
CA SER A 139 -0.72 -1.93 29.57
C SER A 139 -2.17 -1.43 29.65
N THR A 140 -2.52 -0.40 28.87
CA THR A 140 -3.86 0.20 28.85
C THR A 140 -4.34 0.36 27.41
N GLN A 141 -5.66 0.38 27.23
CA GLN A 141 -6.27 0.59 25.92
C GLN A 141 -5.86 1.96 25.35
N THR A 142 -5.92 3.02 26.17
CA THR A 142 -5.54 4.38 25.78
C THR A 142 -4.11 4.47 25.26
N ALA A 143 -3.16 3.74 25.85
CA ALA A 143 -1.78 3.73 25.37
C ALA A 143 -1.67 3.10 23.96
N LEU A 144 -2.43 2.04 23.68
CA LEU A 144 -2.48 1.43 22.37
C LEU A 144 -3.20 2.32 21.35
N ASP A 145 -4.36 2.88 21.72
CA ASP A 145 -5.16 3.75 20.84
C ASP A 145 -4.33 4.97 20.39
N ASN A 146 -3.63 5.64 21.32
CA ASN A 146 -2.74 6.75 20.97
C ASN A 146 -1.63 6.33 19.98
N LYS A 147 -1.10 5.11 20.13
CA LYS A 147 -0.08 4.59 19.22
C LYS A 147 -0.66 4.26 17.85
N ILE A 148 -1.89 3.74 17.78
CA ILE A 148 -2.60 3.51 16.52
C ILE A 148 -2.81 4.83 15.77
N THR A 149 -3.25 5.89 16.46
CA THR A 149 -3.38 7.23 15.87
C THR A 149 -2.06 7.73 15.27
N GLU A 150 -0.94 7.52 15.97
CA GLU A 150 0.39 7.89 15.47
C GLU A 150 0.79 7.10 14.22
N VAL A 151 0.56 5.78 14.23
CA VAL A 151 0.81 4.89 13.09
C VAL A 151 -0.02 5.34 11.89
N LEU A 152 -1.31 5.61 12.06
CA LEU A 152 -2.20 6.05 10.98
C LEU A 152 -1.77 7.39 10.40
N ARG A 153 -1.26 8.31 11.23
CA ARG A 153 -0.68 9.57 10.74
C ARG A 153 0.52 9.32 9.82
N ILE A 154 1.38 8.36 10.16
CA ILE A 154 2.53 7.97 9.33
C ILE A 154 2.08 7.28 8.04
N VAL A 155 1.09 6.38 8.13
CA VAL A 155 0.48 5.70 6.97
C VAL A 155 -0.10 6.73 6.00
N ALA A 156 -0.88 7.70 6.48
CA ALA A 156 -1.43 8.78 5.68
C ALA A 156 -0.33 9.67 5.06
N GLU A 157 0.76 9.95 5.79
CA GLU A 157 1.91 10.70 5.27
C GLU A 157 2.59 9.94 4.10
N ILE A 158 2.84 8.64 4.27
CA ILE A 158 3.39 7.78 3.20
C ILE A 158 2.45 7.77 1.98
N GLN A 159 1.15 7.57 2.21
CA GLN A 159 0.14 7.55 1.15
C GLN A 159 0.13 8.86 0.34
N ASN A 160 0.21 10.01 1.02
CA ASN A 160 0.28 11.31 0.35
C ASN A 160 1.54 11.44 -0.54
N HIS A 161 2.68 10.92 -0.08
CA HIS A 161 3.90 10.87 -0.89
C HIS A 161 3.76 9.92 -2.10
N SER A 162 3.00 8.83 -1.95
CA SER A 162 2.74 7.86 -3.00
C SER A 162 1.80 8.36 -4.09
N ALA A 163 1.10 9.48 -3.90
CA ALA A 163 0.13 10.00 -4.88
C ALA A 163 0.68 10.09 -6.31
N THR A 164 1.91 10.58 -6.50
CA THR A 164 2.53 10.68 -7.84
C THR A 164 2.82 9.32 -8.50
N ILE A 165 2.98 8.26 -7.71
CA ILE A 165 3.13 6.89 -8.21
C ILE A 165 1.77 6.36 -8.64
N ILE A 166 0.75 6.54 -7.81
CA ILE A 166 -0.62 6.09 -8.10
C ILE A 166 -1.18 6.81 -9.33
N GLU A 167 -1.03 8.13 -9.42
CA GLU A 167 -1.43 8.92 -10.60
C GLU A 167 -0.72 8.46 -11.87
N HIS A 168 0.58 8.13 -11.80
CA HIS A 168 1.30 7.62 -12.96
C HIS A 168 0.79 6.23 -13.36
N CYS A 169 0.61 5.31 -12.40
CA CYS A 169 0.03 3.99 -12.63
C CYS A 169 -1.34 4.10 -13.32
N PHE A 170 -2.22 4.98 -12.82
CA PHE A 170 -3.56 5.19 -13.39
C PHE A 170 -3.50 5.82 -14.78
N ARG A 171 -2.63 6.81 -14.99
CA ARG A 171 -2.39 7.43 -16.29
C ARG A 171 -1.99 6.39 -17.34
N GLU A 172 -1.00 5.56 -17.02
CA GLU A 172 -0.51 4.52 -17.93
C GLU A 172 -1.57 3.44 -18.18
N PHE A 173 -2.37 3.09 -17.17
CA PHE A 173 -3.52 2.20 -17.35
C PHE A 173 -4.50 2.75 -18.39
N LEU A 174 -4.94 4.01 -18.24
CA LEU A 174 -5.88 4.63 -19.18
C LEU A 174 -5.31 4.71 -20.62
N LEU A 175 -4.03 5.05 -20.76
CA LEU A 175 -3.40 5.14 -22.07
C LEU A 175 -3.26 3.81 -22.78
N HIS A 176 -3.07 2.71 -22.06
CA HIS A 176 -2.78 1.41 -22.68
C HIS A 176 -3.97 0.44 -22.70
N ASN A 177 -5.09 0.78 -22.04
CA ASN A 177 -6.23 -0.14 -21.86
C ASN A 177 -7.57 0.43 -22.36
N HIS A 178 -7.56 1.57 -23.06
CA HIS A 178 -8.78 2.27 -23.50
C HIS A 178 -9.53 1.59 -24.64
N ASP A 179 -8.85 0.82 -25.50
CA ASP A 179 -9.46 0.17 -26.66
C ASP A 179 -10.06 -1.20 -26.28
N PRO A 180 -11.41 -1.39 -26.39
CA PRO A 180 -12.08 -2.64 -26.10
C PRO A 180 -11.63 -3.83 -26.96
N GLU A 181 -11.10 -3.58 -28.15
CA GLU A 181 -10.69 -4.64 -29.08
C GLU A 181 -9.30 -5.20 -28.76
N THR A 182 -8.47 -4.46 -28.00
CA THR A 182 -7.09 -4.85 -27.68
C THR A 182 -6.85 -5.17 -26.21
N ARG A 183 -7.70 -4.67 -25.31
CA ARG A 183 -7.56 -4.90 -23.86
C ARG A 183 -7.83 -6.35 -23.47
N GLU A 184 -7.31 -6.77 -22.32
CA GLU A 184 -7.41 -8.15 -21.83
C GLU A 184 -8.86 -8.60 -21.56
N TYR A 185 -9.71 -7.67 -21.10
CA TYR A 185 -11.12 -7.91 -20.79
C TYR A 185 -12.01 -6.96 -21.59
N ALA A 186 -12.87 -7.53 -22.44
CA ALA A 186 -13.77 -6.73 -23.28
C ALA A 186 -14.78 -5.89 -22.47
N ASP A 187 -15.08 -6.24 -21.22
CA ASP A 187 -15.88 -5.44 -20.29
C ASP A 187 -14.99 -4.43 -19.53
N ALA A 188 -15.45 -3.18 -19.42
CA ALA A 188 -14.65 -2.13 -18.79
C ALA A 188 -14.50 -2.37 -17.28
N ALA A 189 -15.53 -2.88 -16.63
CA ALA A 189 -15.50 -3.11 -15.19
C ALA A 189 -14.58 -4.28 -14.82
N ASP A 190 -14.58 -5.35 -15.61
CA ASP A 190 -13.59 -6.43 -15.48
C ASP A 190 -12.16 -5.92 -15.73
N GLN A 191 -11.95 -5.13 -16.80
CA GLN A 191 -10.63 -4.55 -17.08
C GLN A 191 -10.11 -3.71 -15.90
N ILE A 192 -10.97 -2.89 -15.32
CA ILE A 192 -10.62 -2.05 -14.17
C ILE A 192 -10.33 -2.92 -12.94
N ARG A 193 -11.20 -3.88 -12.60
CA ARG A 193 -11.00 -4.72 -11.41
C ARG A 193 -9.74 -5.58 -11.50
N GLU A 194 -9.50 -6.21 -12.63
CA GLU A 194 -8.42 -7.18 -12.79
C GLU A 194 -7.08 -6.49 -13.10
N VAL A 195 -7.07 -5.54 -14.04
CA VAL A 195 -5.83 -4.95 -14.55
C VAL A 195 -5.43 -3.68 -13.81
N LEU A 196 -6.38 -2.83 -13.39
CA LEU A 196 -6.03 -1.65 -12.59
C LEU A 196 -5.91 -2.01 -11.10
N ILE A 197 -6.97 -2.56 -10.49
CA ILE A 197 -7.02 -2.76 -9.03
C ILE A 197 -6.19 -3.96 -8.59
N HIS A 198 -6.51 -5.16 -9.09
CA HIS A 198 -5.90 -6.40 -8.63
C HIS A 198 -4.42 -6.52 -9.03
N ALA A 199 -4.07 -6.20 -10.29
CA ALA A 199 -2.68 -6.32 -10.74
C ALA A 199 -1.72 -5.32 -10.06
N ASN A 200 -2.22 -4.18 -9.57
CA ASN A 200 -1.40 -3.13 -8.94
C ASN A 200 -1.63 -3.00 -7.42
N TYR A 201 -2.40 -3.91 -6.82
CA TYR A 201 -2.71 -3.90 -5.38
C TYR A 201 -3.29 -2.56 -4.89
N LEU A 202 -4.16 -1.93 -5.69
CA LEU A 202 -4.72 -0.63 -5.29
C LEU A 202 -5.65 -0.76 -4.08
N SER A 203 -5.47 0.15 -3.13
CA SER A 203 -6.29 0.33 -1.95
C SER A 203 -7.45 1.30 -2.21
N GLN A 204 -8.37 1.43 -1.24
CA GLN A 204 -9.42 2.46 -1.32
C GLN A 204 -8.83 3.87 -1.38
N LYS A 205 -7.75 4.14 -0.64
CA LYS A 205 -7.05 5.42 -0.66
C LYS A 205 -6.34 5.70 -1.98
N ASP A 206 -5.89 4.66 -2.69
CA ASP A 206 -5.38 4.81 -4.06
C ASP A 206 -6.50 5.18 -5.03
N VAL A 207 -7.67 4.52 -4.92
CA VAL A 207 -8.86 4.84 -5.73
C VAL A 207 -9.29 6.30 -5.52
N GLU A 208 -9.29 6.80 -4.29
CA GLU A 208 -9.58 8.21 -3.98
C GLU A 208 -8.62 9.20 -4.65
N ILE A 209 -7.37 8.79 -4.92
CA ILE A 209 -6.39 9.59 -5.67
C ILE A 209 -6.74 9.54 -7.16
N CYS A 210 -7.00 8.36 -7.72
CA CYS A 210 -7.39 8.18 -9.12
C CYS A 210 -8.68 8.93 -9.48
N LEU A 211 -9.67 8.98 -8.58
CA LEU A 211 -10.92 9.73 -8.77
C LEU A 211 -10.71 11.25 -8.92
N LYS A 212 -9.59 11.79 -8.43
CA LYS A 212 -9.22 13.20 -8.55
C LYS A 212 -8.39 13.50 -9.79
N PHE A 213 -8.09 12.48 -10.61
CA PHE A 213 -7.26 12.62 -11.80
C PHE A 213 -7.92 13.53 -12.84
N ASP A 214 -7.17 14.51 -13.36
CA ASP A 214 -7.65 15.38 -14.42
C ASP A 214 -7.54 14.68 -15.79
N ILE A 215 -8.67 14.11 -16.23
CA ILE A 215 -8.76 13.42 -17.51
C ILE A 215 -8.47 14.34 -18.71
N ASN A 216 -8.63 15.66 -18.57
CA ASN A 216 -8.39 16.61 -19.66
C ASN A 216 -6.90 16.75 -20.01
N THR A 217 -6.00 16.18 -19.20
CA THR A 217 -4.58 16.06 -19.56
C THR A 217 -4.37 15.27 -20.86
N PHE A 218 -5.35 14.45 -21.27
CA PHE A 218 -5.36 13.70 -22.53
C PHE A 218 -6.17 14.35 -23.66
N ALA A 219 -6.66 15.59 -23.51
CA ALA A 219 -7.57 16.20 -24.50
C ALA A 219 -7.00 16.31 -25.93
N ASN A 220 -5.68 16.24 -26.09
CA ASN A 220 -5.00 16.27 -27.38
C ASN A 220 -4.68 14.88 -27.95
N GLU A 221 -4.98 13.80 -27.22
CA GLU A 221 -4.79 12.43 -27.70
C GLU A 221 -5.89 12.08 -28.71
N ALA A 222 -5.51 11.44 -29.81
CA ALA A 222 -6.48 11.01 -30.83
C ALA A 222 -7.54 10.07 -30.25
N GLU A 223 -7.12 9.22 -29.30
CA GLU A 223 -7.95 8.22 -28.63
C GLU A 223 -8.66 8.75 -27.38
N PHE A 224 -8.65 10.08 -27.16
CA PHE A 224 -9.30 10.71 -26.01
C PHE A 224 -10.75 10.24 -25.76
N PRO A 225 -11.62 10.04 -26.77
CA PRO A 225 -12.95 9.51 -26.54
C PRO A 225 -12.97 8.14 -25.84
N ASN A 226 -12.09 7.22 -26.25
CA ASN A 226 -12.00 5.88 -25.67
C ASN A 226 -11.40 5.94 -24.27
N ILE A 227 -10.35 6.76 -24.08
CA ILE A 227 -9.73 7.02 -22.78
C ILE A 227 -10.78 7.56 -21.79
N LYS A 228 -11.59 8.52 -22.23
CA LYS A 228 -12.66 9.12 -21.43
C LYS A 228 -13.75 8.12 -21.07
N LEU A 229 -14.15 7.24 -21.99
CA LEU A 229 -15.12 6.17 -21.70
C LEU A 229 -14.62 5.20 -20.62
N LEU A 230 -13.34 4.81 -20.67
CA LEU A 230 -12.75 3.95 -19.64
C LEU A 230 -12.66 4.67 -18.29
N PHE A 231 -12.28 5.94 -18.28
CA PHE A 231 -12.26 6.77 -17.07
C PHE A 231 -13.66 6.92 -16.47
N ASP A 232 -14.69 7.17 -17.29
CA ASP A 232 -16.07 7.30 -16.81
C ASP A 232 -16.58 5.99 -16.22
N ALA A 233 -16.26 4.85 -16.85
CA ALA A 233 -16.56 3.54 -16.26
C ALA A 233 -15.86 3.34 -14.90
N PHE A 234 -14.62 3.82 -14.74
CA PHE A 234 -13.93 3.82 -13.44
C PHE A 234 -14.64 4.70 -12.40
N VAL A 235 -15.03 5.92 -12.79
CA VAL A 235 -15.78 6.84 -11.92
C VAL A 235 -17.12 6.21 -11.51
N ASP A 236 -17.87 5.61 -12.44
CA ASP A 236 -19.16 4.99 -12.15
C ASP A 236 -19.03 3.78 -11.19
N LEU A 237 -17.92 3.05 -11.24
CA LEU A 237 -17.68 1.88 -10.38
C LEU A 237 -17.28 2.26 -8.94
N TYR A 238 -16.58 3.38 -8.77
CA TYR A 238 -15.91 3.72 -7.51
C TYR A 238 -16.34 5.05 -6.88
N SER A 239 -17.14 5.85 -7.58
CA SER A 239 -17.82 6.97 -6.93
C SER A 239 -18.82 6.39 -5.95
N VAL A 240 -18.68 6.79 -4.69
CA VAL A 240 -19.68 6.47 -3.68
C VAL A 240 -20.93 7.26 -4.05
N ASP A 241 -22.04 6.59 -4.36
CA ASP A 241 -23.35 7.24 -4.32
C ASP A 241 -23.49 7.80 -2.90
N GLU A 242 -23.38 9.12 -2.74
CA GLU A 242 -23.73 9.80 -1.50
C GLU A 242 -25.19 9.46 -1.18
N THR A 243 -25.38 8.42 -0.37
CA THR A 243 -26.68 7.98 0.15
C THR A 243 -26.70 8.07 1.66
#